data_AF-A0A969FWT1-F1
#
_entry.id   AF-A0A969FWT1-F1
#
_cell.length_a   1.000
_cell.length_b   1.000
_cell.length_c   1.000
_cell.angle_alpha   90.00
_cell.angle_beta   90.00
_cell.angle_gamma   90.00
#
_symmetry.space_group_name_H-M   'P 1'
#
loop_
_entity.id
_entity.type
_entity.pdbx_description
1 polymer ?
#
loop_
_entity_poly.entity_id
_entity_poly.type
_entity_poly.pdbx_seq_one_letter_code
_entity_poly.pdbx_strand_id
1 'polypeptide(L)' 'MNTGAIFHGPNAGYMLELYERYRQNPDSVDAATRAFFDAWTPEPESDGVQEPRVLP' A
#
# COMPACT_ATOMS: atom_id res chain seq x y z
N MET A 1 -14.27 2.95 -16.85
CA MET A 1 -12.84 2.73 -16.55
C MET A 1 -12.77 2.35 -15.08
N ASN A 2 -12.50 1.08 -14.77
CA ASN A 2 -12.41 0.59 -13.39
C ASN A 2 -10.93 0.40 -13.05
N THR A 3 -10.34 1.35 -12.31
CA THR A 3 -8.92 1.38 -11.94
C THR A 3 -8.60 0.71 -10.59
N GLY A 4 -9.60 0.21 -9.86
CA GLY A 4 -9.46 -0.26 -8.47
C GLY A 4 -8.88 -1.65 -8.23
N ALA A 5 -8.38 -2.37 -9.24
CA ALA A 5 -8.00 -3.79 -9.11
C ALA A 5 -6.50 -4.08 -9.16
N ILE A 6 -5.62 -3.07 -9.27
CA ILE A 6 -4.19 -3.33 -9.56
C ILE A 6 -3.34 -3.56 -8.30
N PHE A 7 -3.83 -3.25 -7.08
CA PHE A 7 -2.98 -3.28 -5.87
C PHE A 7 -3.53 -4.06 -4.67
N HIS A 8 -4.47 -4.99 -4.87
CA HIS A 8 -4.89 -5.91 -3.80
C HIS A 8 -4.36 -7.31 -4.11
N GLY A 9 -3.11 -7.57 -3.71
CA GLY A 9 -2.37 -8.81 -3.93
C GLY A 9 -0.96 -8.75 -3.30
N PRO A 10 -0.12 -9.78 -3.46
CA PRO A 10 1.21 -9.93 -2.81
C PRO A 10 2.20 -8.74 -2.94
N ASN A 11 1.86 -7.72 -3.74
CA ASN A 11 2.63 -6.49 -3.96
C ASN A 11 2.35 -5.39 -2.91
N ALA A 12 1.35 -5.53 -2.03
CA ALA A 12 1.08 -4.56 -0.97
C ALA A 12 2.23 -4.48 0.05
N GLY A 13 2.81 -5.63 0.41
CA GLY A 13 4.00 -5.67 1.28
C GLY A 13 5.20 -4.95 0.68
N TYR A 14 5.44 -5.12 -0.63
CA TYR A 14 6.50 -4.40 -1.33
C TYR A 14 6.29 -2.87 -1.30
N MET A 15 5.06 -2.40 -1.49
CA MET A 15 4.75 -0.96 -1.40
C MET A 15 4.99 -0.41 0.02
N LEU A 16 4.65 -1.17 1.06
CA LEU A 16 4.90 -0.80 2.45
C LEU A 16 6.40 -0.74 2.75
N GLU A 17 7.17 -1.77 2.36
CA GLU A 17 8.63 -1.77 2.51
C GLU A 17 9.29 -0.60 1.77
N LEU A 18 8.81 -0.28 0.56
CA LEU A 18 9.33 0.83 -0.22
C LEU A 18 9.00 2.19 0.44
N TYR A 19 7.80 2.32 1.01
CA TYR A 19 7.39 3.50 1.77
C TYR A 19 8.21 3.67 3.06
N GLU A 20 8.50 2.58 3.78
CA GLU A 20 9.37 2.60 4.96
C GLU A 20 10.78 3.09 4.63
N ARG A 21 11.36 2.61 3.51
CA ARG A 21 12.67 3.09 3.03
C ARG A 21 12.62 4.58 2.68
N TYR A 22 11.59 5.01 1.96
CA TYR A 22 11.38 6.43 1.64
C TYR A 22 11.29 7.30 2.91
N ARG A 23 10.58 6.85 3.96
CA ARG A 23 10.47 7.59 5.23
C ARG A 23 11.82 7.75 5.95
N GLN A 24 12.74 6.81 5.77
CA GLN A 24 14.09 6.88 6.34
C GLN A 24 15.03 7.72 5.46
N ASN A 25 14.90 7.60 4.14
CA ASN A 25 15.69 8.32 3.16
C ASN A 25 14.89 8.57 1.86
N PRO A 26 14.40 9.81 1.62
CA PRO A 26 13.65 10.14 0.41
C PRO A 26 14.41 9.96 -0.91
N ASP A 27 15.74 9.88 -0.88
CA ASP A 27 16.58 9.62 -2.05
C ASP A 27 16.83 8.12 -2.30
N SER A 28 16.26 7.22 -1.48
CA SER A 28 16.33 5.77 -1.70
C SER A 28 15.38 5.25 -2.77
N VAL A 29 14.51 6.12 -3.29
CA VAL A 29 13.52 5.81 -4.33
C VAL A 29 13.67 6.82 -5.47
N ASP A 30 13.19 6.47 -6.67
CA ASP A 30 13.22 7.42 -7.78
C ASP A 30 12.25 8.60 -7.58
N ALA A 31 12.44 9.64 -8.38
CA ALA A 31 11.68 10.89 -8.25
C ALA A 31 10.17 10.71 -8.44
N ALA A 32 9.74 9.76 -9.28
CA ALA A 32 8.31 9.52 -9.51
C ALA A 32 7.69 8.79 -8.30
N THR A 33 8.38 7.79 -7.75
CA THR A 33 7.96 7.12 -6.51
C THR A 33 7.94 8.07 -5.32
N ARG A 34 8.92 8.97 -5.20
CA ARG A 34 8.91 10.00 -4.15
C ARG A 34 7.68 10.91 -4.26
N ALA A 35 7.41 11.44 -5.45
CA ALA A 35 6.26 12.31 -5.67
C ALA A 35 4.93 11.62 -5.35
N PHE A 36 4.86 10.30 -5.57
CA PHE A 36 3.72 9.49 -5.14
C PHE A 36 3.61 9.41 -3.61
N PHE A 37 4.69 9.08 -2.90
CA PHE A 37 4.68 8.96 -1.44
C PHE A 37 4.55 10.30 -0.70
N ASP A 38 4.92 11.42 -1.31
CA ASP A 38 4.65 12.76 -0.76
C ASP A 38 3.13 13.03 -0.63
N ALA A 39 2.30 12.36 -1.45
CA ALA A 39 0.86 12.53 -1.52
C ALA A 39 0.06 11.32 -1.00
N TRP A 40 0.72 10.26 -0.54
CA TRP A 40 0.10 9.01 -0.13
C TRP A 40 0.56 8.58 1.26
N THR A 41 -0.38 8.07 2.05
CA THR A 41 -0.10 7.36 3.31
C THR A 41 -0.78 5.99 3.27
N PRO A 42 -0.18 4.93 3.83
CA PRO A 42 -0.84 3.64 3.91
C PRO A 42 -2.12 3.75 4.72
N GLU A 43 -3.18 3.08 4.25
CA GLU A 43 -4.37 2.87 5.05
C GLU A 43 -3.98 2.09 6.31
N PRO A 44 -4.56 2.40 7.49
CA PRO A 44 -4.36 1.58 8.67
C PRO A 44 -4.77 0.15 8.31
N GLU A 45 -3.92 -0.82 8.62
CA GLU A 45 -4.25 -2.23 8.44
C GLU A 45 -5.57 -2.46 9.17
N SER A 46 -6.64 -2.66 8.41
CA SER A 46 -7.89 -3.11 9.00
C SER A 46 -7.59 -4.51 9.48
N ASP A 47 -7.24 -4.64 10.77
CA ASP A 47 -7.11 -5.92 11.48
C ASP A 47 -8.23 -6.81 10.96
N GLY A 48 -7.86 -7.87 10.24
CA GLY A 48 -8.77 -8.63 9.41
C GLY A 48 -9.85 -9.32 10.23
N VAL A 49 -10.88 -8.60 10.64
CA VAL A 49 -12.19 -9.17 10.94
C VAL A 49 -12.77 -9.56 9.60
N GLN A 50 -12.27 -10.68 9.06
CA GLN A 50 -13.05 -11.49 8.16
C GLN A 50 -14.29 -11.86 8.96
N GLU A 51 -15.39 -11.16 8.72
CA GLU A 51 -16.69 -11.57 9.23
C GLU A 51 -16.85 -13.06 8.91
N PRO A 52 -17.25 -13.89 9.88
CA PRO A 52 -17.48 -15.30 9.61
C PRO A 52 -18.50 -15.37 8.48
N ARG A 53 -18.09 -15.91 7.33
CA ARG A 53 -18.99 -16.21 6.23
C ARG A 53 -19.98 -17.26 6.75
N VAL A 54 -21.10 -16.79 7.31
CA VAL A 54 -22.27 -17.64 7.54
C VAL A 54 -22.84 -17.90 6.15
N LEU A 55 -22.48 -19.05 5.59
CA LEU A 55 -23.15 -19.57 4.39
C LEU A 55 -24.60 -19.90 4.75
N PRO A 56 -25.60 -19.47 3.97
CA PRO A 56 -26.98 -19.93 4.13
C PRO A 56 -27.12 -21.42 3.83
#